data_AF-A0A4Q9HIG7-F1
#
_entry.id   AF-A0A4Q9HIG7-F1
#
_cell.length_a   1.000
_cell.length_b   1.000
_cell.length_c   1.000
_cell.angle_alpha   90.00
_cell.angle_beta   90.00
_cell.angle_gamma   90.00
#
_symmetry.space_group_name_H-M   'P 1'
#
loop_
_entity.id
_entity.type
_entity.pdbx_description
1 polymer ?
#
loop_
_entity_poly.entity_id
_entity_poly.type
_entity_poly.pdbx_seq_one_letter_code
_entity_poly.pdbx_strand_id
1 'polypeptide(L)'
;MSNYVRIFLTDEEHITYHTLKHVEEAIQERTEFLRINRSEIISFNHVKQVDGYQILLNNGNKFMVSRSYKHKFDEFLRNRLPGPGIR
;
A
#
# COMPACT_ATOMS: atom_id res chain seq x y z
N MET A 1 -12.86 -7.88 -16.68
CA MET A 1 -11.54 -7.87 -16.03
C MET A 1 -10.68 -6.87 -16.77
N SER A 2 -10.38 -5.74 -16.16
CA SER A 2 -9.52 -4.72 -16.76
C SER A 2 -8.07 -5.11 -16.53
N ASN A 3 -7.31 -5.34 -17.60
CA ASN A 3 -5.87 -5.63 -17.55
C ASN A 3 -5.05 -4.34 -17.50
N TYR A 4 -5.56 -3.32 -16.82
CA TYR A 4 -4.92 -2.03 -16.70
C TYR A 4 -4.64 -1.75 -15.23
N VAL A 5 -3.41 -1.33 -14.95
CA VAL A 5 -3.03 -0.78 -13.65
C VAL A 5 -2.72 0.70 -13.84
N ARG A 6 -3.20 1.49 -12.88
CA ARG A 6 -2.85 2.90 -12.73
C ARG A 6 -1.75 3.02 -11.70
N ILE A 7 -0.66 3.68 -12.07
CA ILE A 7 0.47 3.99 -11.19
C ILE A 7 0.41 5.48 -10.93
N PHE A 8 0.20 5.84 -9.67
CA PHE A 8 0.17 7.23 -9.23
C PHE A 8 1.56 7.59 -8.68
N LEU A 9 2.26 8.48 -9.38
CA LEU A 9 3.48 9.12 -8.90
C LEU A 9 3.12 10.45 -8.21
N THR A 10 4.12 11.15 -7.68
CA THR A 10 3.92 12.41 -6.96
C THR A 10 3.42 13.55 -7.85
N ASP A 11 3.75 13.49 -9.14
CA ASP A 11 3.62 14.54 -10.14
C ASP A 11 2.87 14.08 -11.40
N GLU A 12 2.72 12.77 -11.61
CA GLU A 12 2.06 12.20 -12.80
C GLU A 12 1.33 10.87 -12.53
N GLU A 13 0.52 10.44 -13.49
CA GLU A 13 -0.20 9.17 -13.49
C GLU A 13 0.12 8.38 -14.77
N HIS A 14 0.48 7.12 -14.62
CA HIS A 14 0.74 6.20 -15.74
C HIS A 14 -0.30 5.09 -15.78
N ILE A 15 -0.74 4.73 -16.99
CA ILE A 15 -1.62 3.58 -17.23
C ILE A 15 -0.84 2.54 -18.03
N THR A 16 -0.75 1.31 -17.50
CA THR A 16 -0.04 0.21 -18.16
C THR A 16 -0.92 -1.04 -18.28
N TYR A 17 -0.67 -1.84 -19.32
CA TYR A 17 -1.39 -3.08 -19.60
C TYR A 17 -0.81 -4.27 -18.82
N HIS A 18 -0.97 -4.24 -17.50
CA HIS A 18 -0.54 -5.31 -16.61
C HIS A 18 -1.63 -5.66 -15.59
N THR A 19 -1.50 -6.83 -14.97
CA THR A 19 -2.30 -7.16 -13.79
C THR A 19 -1.65 -6.60 -12.54
N LEU A 20 -2.44 -6.32 -11.51
CA LEU A 20 -1.90 -5.86 -10.22
C LEU A 20 -0.92 -6.88 -9.61
N LYS A 21 -1.15 -8.19 -9.84
CA LYS A 21 -0.25 -9.26 -9.40
C LYS A 21 1.12 -9.15 -10.08
N HIS A 22 1.15 -8.88 -11.38
CA HIS A 22 2.40 -8.72 -12.10
C HIS A 22 3.18 -7.50 -11.59
N VAL A 23 2.49 -6.39 -11.29
CA VAL A 23 3.11 -5.22 -10.67
C VAL A 23 3.65 -5.54 -9.27
N GLU A 24 2.89 -6.29 -8.45
CA GLU A 24 3.31 -6.76 -7.12
C GLU A 24 4.59 -7.61 -7.19
N GLU A 25 4.69 -8.51 -8.16
CA GLU A 25 5.88 -9.35 -8.40
C GLU A 25 7.09 -8.50 -8.84
N ALA A 26 6.88 -7.49 -9.70
CA ALA A 26 7.95 -6.62 -10.18
C ALA A 26 8.57 -5.76 -9.06
N ILE A 27 7.82 -5.49 -7.99
CA ILE A 27 8.27 -4.68 -6.85
C ILE A 27 8.44 -5.50 -5.56
N GLN A 28 8.43 -6.83 -5.63
CA GLN A 28 8.42 -7.69 -4.45
C GLN A 28 9.65 -7.52 -3.52
N GLU A 29 10.79 -7.11 -4.07
CA GLU A 29 12.03 -6.86 -3.31
C GLU A 29 11.99 -5.51 -2.56
N ARG A 30 11.03 -4.65 -2.88
CA ARG A 30 10.86 -3.33 -2.27
C ARG A 30 9.99 -3.43 -1.02
N THR A 31 10.61 -3.27 0.14
CA THR A 31 9.96 -3.48 1.44
C THR A 31 8.97 -2.38 1.81
N GLU A 32 8.96 -1.25 1.11
CA GLU A 32 8.04 -0.12 1.29
C GLU A 32 6.65 -0.31 0.69
N PHE A 33 6.47 -1.30 -0.19
CA PHE A 33 5.17 -1.55 -0.80
C PHE A 33 4.39 -2.62 -0.04
N LEU A 34 3.09 -2.38 0.10
CA LEU A 34 2.17 -3.36 0.66
C LEU A 34 0.84 -3.32 -0.09
N ARG A 35 0.38 -4.50 -0.49
CA ARG A 35 -0.97 -4.68 -1.02
C ARG A 35 -1.98 -4.68 0.12
N ILE A 36 -2.95 -3.76 0.07
CA ILE A 36 -3.89 -3.52 1.16
C ILE A 36 -5.30 -4.08 0.89
N ASN A 37 -5.59 -4.39 -0.37
CA ASN A 37 -6.84 -4.99 -0.82
C ASN A 37 -6.65 -5.66 -2.20
N ARG A 38 -7.75 -6.02 -2.87
CA ARG A 38 -7.67 -6.68 -4.18
C ARG A 38 -7.19 -5.79 -5.33
N SER A 39 -7.24 -4.47 -5.20
CA SER A 39 -7.04 -3.48 -6.28
C SER A 39 -5.94 -2.44 -6.01
N GLU A 40 -5.42 -2.32 -4.80
CA GLU A 40 -4.45 -1.29 -4.42
C GLU A 40 -3.20 -1.86 -3.73
N ILE A 41 -2.05 -1.35 -4.19
CA ILE A 41 -0.74 -1.49 -3.55
C ILE A 41 -0.28 -0.08 -3.17
N ILE A 42 0.14 0.09 -1.92
CA ILE A 42 0.52 1.39 -1.36
C ILE A 42 2.00 1.41 -1.05
N SER A 43 2.68 2.51 -1.40
CA SER A 43 4.02 2.83 -0.90
C SER A 43 3.93 3.51 0.46
N PHE A 44 4.50 2.89 1.49
CA PHE A 44 4.53 3.43 2.85
C PHE A 44 5.49 4.59 3.05
N ASN A 45 6.34 4.89 2.05
CA ASN A 45 7.16 6.10 2.05
C ASN A 45 6.31 7.38 1.89
N HIS A 46 5.09 7.25 1.35
CA HIS A 46 4.15 8.36 1.13
C HIS A 46 2.94 8.33 2.06
N VAL A 47 2.96 7.50 3.11
CA VAL A 47 1.92 7.45 4.13
C VAL A 47 2.14 8.57 5.13
N LYS A 48 1.13 9.42 5.28
CA LYS A 48 1.09 10.50 6.27
C LYS A 48 0.70 9.99 7.65
N GLN A 49 -0.32 9.14 7.70
CA GLN A 49 -0.86 8.63 8.96
C GLN A 49 -1.56 7.29 8.73
N VAL A 50 -1.46 6.42 9.73
CA VAL A 50 -2.26 5.20 9.86
C VAL A 50 -3.14 5.35 11.11
N ASP A 51 -4.43 5.07 10.96
CA ASP A 51 -5.40 5.03 12.05
C ASP A 51 -6.18 3.71 11.97
N GLY A 52 -5.79 2.75 12.81
CA GLY A 52 -6.22 1.36 12.70
C GLY A 52 -5.93 0.77 11.32
N TYR A 53 -6.98 0.51 10.54
CA TYR A 53 -6.88 -0.03 9.17
C TYR A 53 -7.13 1.03 8.08
N GLN A 54 -7.17 2.31 8.46
CA GLN A 54 -7.26 3.43 7.53
C GLN A 54 -5.87 4.01 7.29
N ILE A 55 -5.55 4.26 6.03
CA ILE A 55 -4.29 4.83 5.58
C ILE A 55 -4.58 6.19 4.95
N LEU A 56 -3.90 7.23 5.42
CA LEU A 56 -3.90 8.57 4.83
C LEU A 56 -2.55 8.81 4.15
N LEU A 57 -2.57 9.15 2.86
CA LEU A 57 -1.36 9.51 2.11
C LEU A 57 -1.05 11.01 2.22
N ASN A 58 0.19 11.39 1.88
CA ASN A 58 0.67 12.78 1.88
C ASN A 58 -0.16 13.71 0.97
N ASN A 59 -0.72 13.18 -0.13
CA ASN A 59 -1.59 13.92 -1.04
C ASN A 59 -3.06 14.00 -0.58
N GLY A 60 -3.40 13.46 0.61
CA GLY A 60 -4.75 13.49 1.17
C GLY A 60 -5.63 12.30 0.79
N ASN A 61 -5.19 11.41 -0.10
CA ASN A 61 -5.95 10.21 -0.45
C ASN A 61 -6.07 9.26 0.74
N LYS A 62 -7.25 8.66 0.89
CA LYS A 62 -7.57 7.72 1.98
C LYS A 62 -7.87 6.34 1.42
N PHE A 63 -7.30 5.33 2.06
CA PHE A 63 -7.51 3.93 1.72
C PHE A 63 -7.87 3.10 2.95
N MET A 64 -8.59 2.02 2.73
CA MET A 64 -8.98 1.07 3.79
C MET A 64 -8.44 -0.32 3.48
N VAL A 65 -7.79 -0.93 4.48
CA VAL A 65 -7.30 -2.31 4.38
C VAL A 65 -8.49 -3.27 4.42
N SER A 66 -8.61 -4.09 3.38
CA SER A 66 -9.67 -5.10 3.30
C SER A 66 -9.44 -6.24 4.28
N ARG A 67 -10.53 -6.88 4.74
CA ARG A 67 -10.49 -7.94 5.77
C ARG A 67 -9.41 -9.00 5.51
N SER A 68 -9.30 -9.50 4.28
CA SER A 68 -8.34 -10.55 3.91
C SER A 68 -6.86 -10.11 3.93
N TYR A 69 -6.60 -8.80 4.00
CA TYR A 69 -5.25 -8.22 4.00
C TYR A 69 -4.83 -7.68 5.37
N LYS A 70 -5.74 -7.62 6.35
CA LYS A 70 -5.46 -7.10 7.70
C LYS A 70 -4.30 -7.83 8.38
N HIS A 71 -4.25 -9.16 8.29
CA HIS A 71 -3.18 -9.94 8.92
C HIS A 71 -1.78 -9.56 8.39
N LYS A 72 -1.63 -9.49 7.06
CA LYS A 72 -0.38 -9.06 6.40
C LYS A 72 -0.04 -7.61 6.74
N PHE A 73 -1.04 -6.74 6.83
CA PHE A 73 -0.85 -5.35 7.22
C PHE A 73 -0.35 -5.22 8.67
N ASP A 74 -0.93 -5.98 9.60
CA ASP A 74 -0.51 -5.98 11.00
C ASP A 74 0.94 -6.48 11.13
N GLU A 75 1.32 -7.50 10.36
CA GLU A 75 2.70 -7.99 10.29
C GLU A 75 3.66 -6.93 9.73
N PHE A 76 3.28 -6.30 8.63
CA PHE A 76 4.06 -5.25 8.00
C PHE A 76 4.34 -4.07 8.95
N LEU A 77 3.33 -3.65 9.73
CA LEU A 77 3.50 -2.58 10.71
C LEU A 77 4.39 -2.97 11.89
N ARG A 78 4.25 -4.20 12.41
CA ARG A 78 5.10 -4.70 13.50
C ARG A 78 6.59 -4.69 13.14
N ASN A 79 6.92 -4.96 11.89
CA ASN A 79 8.31 -4.98 11.42
C ASN A 79 8.89 -3.57 11.21
N ARG A 80 8.04 -2.53 11.14
CA ARG A 80 8.44 -1.14 10.90
C ARG A 80 8.40 -0.26 12.15
N LEU A 81 7.57 -0.63 13.12
CA LEU A 81 7.51 0.05 14.41
C LEU A 81 8.38 -0.74 15.40
N PRO A 82 9.48 -0.17 15.94
CA PRO A 82 10.05 -0.75 17.15
C PRO A 82 8.95 -0.81 18.21
N GLY A 83 8.88 -1.91 18.96
CA GLY A 83 7.80 -2.22 19.91
C GLY A 83 7.41 -1.07 20.85
N PRO A 84 6.26 -1.20 21.56
CA PRO A 84 5.41 -0.09 21.99
C PRO A 84 6.16 0.97 22.80
N GLY A 85 6.65 1.98 22.09
CA GLY A 85 7.07 3.26 22.63
C GLY A 85 5.96 4.27 22.43
N ILE A 86 4.76 3.97 22.93
CA ILE A 86 3.71 4.98 23.13
C ILE A 86 3.75 5.33 24.61
N ARG A 87 4.37 6.47 24.91
CA ARG A 87 4.05 7.25 26.11
C ARG A 87 2.76 8.02 25.85
#